data_AF-A0A948FAY8-F1
#
_entry.id   AF-A0A948FAY8-F1
#
_cell.length_a   1.000
_cell.length_b   1.000
_cell.length_c   1.000
_cell.angle_alpha   90.00
_cell.angle_beta   90.00
_cell.angle_gamma   90.00
#
_symmetry.space_group_name_H-M   'P 1'
#
loop_
_entity.id
_entity.type
_entity.pdbx_description
1 polymer ?
#
loop_
_entity_poly.entity_id
_entity_poly.type
_entity_poly.pdbx_seq_one_letter_code
_entity_poly.pdbx_strand_id
1 'polypeptide(L)'
;MKALPNRLTTTIKIHPVLGLALVTLAALVTLGVGVAHADPPFVDNGDGTVTDTSTGLMWDQCTAGLSGAGCATGVSVSYSWAGAMDLAATRSTANYKGYSDWRLPSFVELRTLVKTGSSPTIDTTAFPNTVASGFWSGSSYVPSPAAAWAVGFAYGFTNAGNKTFNYYVRLVRGGQYFGSFALLPGGVAGTTTTTTTLSATSPVNGSGYWLVVPYGATPPTPAQVIAGVSYGSVTVAAAGTGAMTGKTLKTFAVTGLAVGTGYDLYLVATETTTGYASQLVGPVSFATLAISAGSIVIDPATPTTIYSGLDSAGIYKSTDSGANWTGASTQPTNLRVKELVILPGDSTKLYAATYGSGIFTSSDSGDTWDACANTNLTNLNVVSLAIDATGKLYAGTEAGVFVSTDDCANWQEMNNGLPN
;
A
#
# COMPACT_ATOMS: atom_id res chain seq x y z
N MET A 1 50.72 7.06 -50.58
CA MET A 1 50.70 7.77 -49.28
C MET A 1 49.85 9.04 -49.42
N LYS A 2 49.48 9.69 -48.29
CA LYS A 2 48.86 11.03 -48.06
C LYS A 2 48.63 12.01 -49.26
N ALA A 3 47.63 12.91 -49.28
CA ALA A 3 46.39 13.12 -48.49
C ALA A 3 45.61 14.40 -48.95
N LEU A 4 44.32 14.57 -48.54
CA LEU A 4 43.57 15.86 -48.35
C LEU A 4 43.18 16.69 -49.64
N PRO A 5 42.37 17.79 -49.56
CA PRO A 5 40.99 17.87 -49.00
C PRO A 5 39.98 18.79 -49.79
N ASN A 6 38.84 19.11 -49.16
CA ASN A 6 37.67 19.87 -49.63
C ASN A 6 37.81 21.42 -49.80
N ARG A 7 36.70 22.08 -50.23
CA ARG A 7 36.51 23.54 -50.42
C ARG A 7 35.21 24.07 -49.74
N LEU A 8 35.28 25.26 -49.10
CA LEU A 8 34.42 26.48 -49.24
C LEU A 8 32.85 26.42 -49.06
N THR A 9 32.08 27.42 -48.54
CA THR A 9 32.24 28.57 -47.58
C THR A 9 30.88 29.29 -47.28
N THR A 10 30.76 30.01 -46.15
CA THR A 10 29.92 31.25 -45.86
C THR A 10 28.36 31.15 -45.82
N THR A 11 27.62 31.30 -44.69
CA THR A 11 27.11 32.49 -43.90
C THR A 11 25.97 33.29 -44.61
N ILE A 12 24.80 33.70 -44.03
CA ILE A 12 24.41 34.62 -42.90
C ILE A 12 22.93 34.28 -42.48
N LYS A 13 22.55 34.06 -41.18
CA LYS A 13 22.00 34.98 -40.12
C LYS A 13 20.65 35.69 -40.49
N ILE A 14 19.63 35.98 -39.66
CA ILE A 14 19.35 35.97 -38.18
C ILE A 14 17.98 35.25 -37.92
N HIS A 15 16.98 35.48 -37.02
CA HIS A 15 16.57 36.35 -35.86
C HIS A 15 15.50 35.58 -34.99
N PRO A 16 15.04 36.03 -33.78
CA PRO A 16 14.32 35.16 -32.79
C PRO A 16 12.91 35.63 -32.29
N VAL A 17 12.18 34.73 -31.56
CA VAL A 17 11.53 34.96 -30.23
C VAL A 17 10.96 33.64 -29.63
N LEU A 18 10.72 33.61 -28.32
CA LEU A 18 10.35 32.49 -27.41
C LEU A 18 9.18 31.56 -27.84
N GLY A 19 9.23 30.28 -27.42
CA GLY A 19 8.02 29.44 -27.33
C GLY A 19 8.21 27.92 -27.07
N LEU A 20 8.24 27.51 -25.79
CA LEU A 20 8.02 26.14 -25.27
C LEU A 20 8.92 24.96 -25.74
N ALA A 21 8.83 23.86 -24.99
CA ALA A 21 9.81 22.76 -24.96
C ALA A 21 9.63 21.68 -26.05
N LEU A 22 10.74 21.03 -26.42
CA LEU A 22 10.80 19.56 -26.45
C LEU A 22 12.22 19.05 -26.14
N VAL A 23 12.32 17.80 -25.69
CA VAL A 23 13.58 17.15 -25.27
C VAL A 23 14.27 16.48 -26.45
N THR A 24 15.61 16.59 -26.56
CA THR A 24 16.39 15.51 -27.19
C THR A 24 17.83 15.41 -26.66
N LEU A 25 18.24 14.16 -26.47
CA LEU A 25 19.49 13.67 -25.88
C LEU A 25 20.78 14.14 -26.59
N ALA A 26 21.77 14.61 -25.81
CA ALA A 26 23.17 14.62 -26.21
C ALA A 26 24.06 14.41 -24.99
N ALA A 27 24.67 13.23 -24.87
CA ALA A 27 25.58 12.90 -23.76
C ALA A 27 27.02 13.31 -24.08
N LEU A 28 27.70 13.97 -23.15
CA LEU A 28 29.15 14.19 -23.20
C LEU A 28 29.77 13.72 -21.88
N VAL A 29 30.73 12.79 -21.97
CA VAL A 29 31.34 12.16 -20.79
C VAL A 29 32.53 12.98 -20.31
N THR A 30 32.42 13.53 -19.11
CA THR A 30 33.57 13.97 -18.31
C THR A 30 33.66 13.10 -17.06
N LEU A 31 34.70 12.27 -16.98
CA LEU A 31 34.98 11.42 -15.82
C LEU A 31 35.42 12.27 -14.62
N GLY A 32 34.45 12.65 -13.79
CA GLY A 32 34.65 13.30 -12.49
C GLY A 32 34.24 12.36 -11.35
N VAL A 33 35.06 12.30 -10.32
CA VAL A 33 34.95 11.43 -9.13
C VAL A 33 33.52 11.31 -8.60
N GLY A 34 33.10 10.06 -8.30
CA GLY A 34 31.72 9.76 -7.87
C GLY A 34 31.28 10.55 -6.65
N VAL A 35 30.08 11.11 -6.73
CA VAL A 35 29.44 11.84 -5.62
C VAL A 35 29.01 10.83 -4.54
N ALA A 36 29.44 11.09 -3.30
CA ALA A 36 29.03 10.50 -2.03
C ALA A 36 28.35 9.11 -2.06
N HIS A 37 29.00 8.12 -1.43
CA HIS A 37 28.26 7.02 -0.83
C HIS A 37 27.19 7.59 0.11
N ALA A 38 26.01 6.98 0.15
CA ALA A 38 25.10 7.19 1.26
C ALA A 38 25.81 6.85 2.58
N ASP A 39 25.54 7.62 3.63
CA ASP A 39 26.16 7.42 4.94
C ASP A 39 26.01 5.95 5.41
N PRO A 40 27.00 5.40 6.14
CA PRO A 40 26.85 4.08 6.72
C PRO A 40 25.57 4.02 7.56
N PRO A 41 24.85 2.88 7.60
CA PRO A 41 23.58 2.76 8.35
C PRO A 41 23.77 2.80 9.88
N PHE A 42 24.96 3.18 10.35
CA PHE A 42 25.37 3.25 11.73
C PHE A 42 26.01 4.62 11.99
N VAL A 43 25.43 5.40 12.88
CA VAL A 43 25.95 6.69 13.36
C VAL A 43 26.48 6.49 14.78
N ASP A 44 27.76 6.77 15.00
CA ASP A 44 28.34 6.85 16.35
C ASP A 44 27.86 8.14 17.02
N ASN A 45 27.24 8.01 18.19
CA ASN A 45 26.68 9.14 18.94
C ASN A 45 27.72 9.83 19.85
N GLY A 46 28.94 9.31 19.95
CA GLY A 46 30.04 9.89 20.76
C GLY A 46 29.98 9.58 22.27
N ASP A 47 28.86 9.07 22.77
CA ASP A 47 28.69 8.49 24.12
C ASP A 47 29.03 6.98 24.17
N GLY A 48 29.53 6.45 23.06
CA GLY A 48 29.75 5.03 22.82
C GLY A 48 28.44 4.24 22.67
N THR A 49 27.37 4.87 22.18
CA THR A 49 26.23 4.19 21.57
C THR A 49 26.24 4.42 20.06
N VAL A 50 25.62 3.50 19.32
CA VAL A 50 25.52 3.55 17.86
C VAL A 50 24.05 3.52 17.46
N THR A 51 23.61 4.53 16.72
CA THR A 51 22.26 4.57 16.12
C THR A 51 22.27 3.82 14.80
N ASP A 52 21.46 2.76 14.69
CA ASP A 52 21.18 2.05 13.44
C ASP A 52 20.04 2.75 12.71
N THR A 53 20.38 3.51 11.67
CA THR A 53 19.42 4.32 10.90
C THR A 53 18.52 3.47 10.00
N SER A 54 18.83 2.19 9.81
CA SER A 54 18.00 1.25 9.03
C SER A 54 16.91 0.56 9.86
N THR A 55 17.10 0.45 11.19
CA THR A 55 16.12 -0.16 12.11
C THR A 55 15.51 0.81 13.11
N GLY A 56 16.11 1.99 13.30
CA GLY A 56 15.74 2.94 14.35
C GLY A 56 16.20 2.51 15.75
N LEU A 57 17.01 1.46 15.86
CA LEU A 57 17.57 0.97 17.11
C LEU A 57 18.80 1.78 17.53
N MET A 58 19.09 1.78 18.83
CA MET A 58 20.37 2.25 19.36
C MET A 58 21.06 1.12 20.13
N TRP A 59 22.34 0.92 19.85
CA TRP A 59 23.15 -0.20 20.32
C TRP A 59 24.25 0.28 21.28
N ASP A 60 24.65 -0.55 22.24
CA ASP A 60 25.93 -0.34 22.95
C ASP A 60 27.07 -0.56 21.94
N GLN A 61 27.96 0.42 21.77
CA GLN A 61 29.05 0.34 20.80
C GLN A 61 30.03 -0.79 21.13
N CYS A 62 30.17 -1.12 22.40
CA CYS A 62 31.14 -2.11 22.88
C CYS A 62 30.50 -3.46 23.21
N THR A 63 31.28 -4.54 23.02
CA THR A 63 30.98 -5.84 23.62
C THR A 63 31.00 -5.68 25.14
N ALA A 64 30.07 -6.32 25.87
CA ALA A 64 30.02 -6.24 27.32
C ALA A 64 31.38 -6.52 27.97
N GLY A 65 31.82 -5.63 28.87
CA GLY A 65 33.15 -5.66 29.49
C GLY A 65 34.22 -4.82 28.78
N LEU A 66 33.98 -4.39 27.53
CA LEU A 66 34.79 -3.39 26.82
C LEU A 66 34.17 -1.98 26.93
N SER A 67 35.01 -0.96 26.79
CA SER A 67 34.68 0.46 26.99
C SER A 67 35.74 1.38 26.38
N GLY A 68 35.51 2.70 26.46
CA GLY A 68 36.44 3.73 25.96
C GLY A 68 36.45 3.87 24.44
N ALA A 69 37.25 4.80 23.93
CA ALA A 69 37.40 5.03 22.49
C ALA A 69 37.85 3.75 21.77
N GLY A 70 37.18 3.42 20.65
CA GLY A 70 37.44 2.18 19.91
C GLY A 70 37.15 0.90 20.70
N CYS A 71 36.43 0.96 21.82
CA CYS A 71 36.20 -0.16 22.73
C CYS A 71 37.48 -0.87 23.22
N ALA A 72 38.60 -0.14 23.31
CA ALA A 72 39.92 -0.68 23.62
C ALA A 72 40.22 -0.85 25.13
N THR A 73 39.31 -0.43 26.03
CA THR A 73 39.52 -0.46 27.49
C THR A 73 38.67 -1.56 28.14
N GLY A 74 39.30 -2.46 28.90
CA GLY A 74 38.64 -3.55 29.61
C GLY A 74 38.91 -4.91 28.98
N VAL A 75 38.02 -5.89 29.24
CA VAL A 75 38.09 -7.25 28.69
C VAL A 75 36.67 -7.70 28.34
N SER A 76 36.48 -8.29 27.16
CA SER A 76 35.17 -8.82 26.74
C SER A 76 34.72 -9.97 27.66
N VAL A 77 33.54 -9.84 28.27
CA VAL A 77 32.94 -10.84 29.16
C VAL A 77 31.82 -11.59 28.44
N SER A 78 31.79 -12.92 28.61
CA SER A 78 30.70 -13.79 28.16
C SER A 78 29.85 -14.26 29.35
N TYR A 79 28.57 -14.48 29.09
CA TYR A 79 27.55 -14.70 30.12
C TYR A 79 26.67 -15.89 29.75
N SER A 80 26.14 -16.59 30.76
CA SER A 80 24.99 -17.49 30.56
C SER A 80 23.78 -16.69 30.08
N TRP A 81 22.78 -17.33 29.48
CA TRP A 81 21.62 -16.60 28.95
C TRP A 81 20.84 -15.86 30.05
N ALA A 82 20.82 -16.40 31.27
CA ALA A 82 20.29 -15.73 32.46
C ALA A 82 21.14 -14.50 32.85
N GLY A 83 22.46 -14.68 33.04
CA GLY A 83 23.35 -13.58 33.39
C GLY A 83 23.40 -12.46 32.34
N ALA A 84 23.12 -12.78 31.07
CA ALA A 84 22.97 -11.81 29.99
C ALA A 84 21.68 -10.98 30.09
N MET A 85 20.58 -11.56 30.60
CA MET A 85 19.36 -10.82 30.96
C MET A 85 19.58 -9.96 32.22
N ASP A 86 20.22 -10.52 33.25
CA ASP A 86 20.50 -9.82 34.50
C ASP A 86 21.41 -8.60 34.26
N LEU A 87 22.41 -8.71 33.37
CA LEU A 87 23.24 -7.60 32.92
C LEU A 87 22.41 -6.48 32.28
N ALA A 88 21.43 -6.83 31.44
CA ALA A 88 20.58 -5.85 30.77
C ALA A 88 19.66 -5.12 31.77
N ALA A 89 18.99 -5.88 32.65
CA ALA A 89 18.14 -5.32 33.71
C ALA A 89 18.94 -4.43 34.68
N THR A 90 20.17 -4.84 35.04
CA THR A 90 21.08 -4.06 35.88
C THR A 90 21.47 -2.74 35.21
N ARG A 91 21.86 -2.77 33.93
CA ARG A 91 22.24 -1.56 33.18
C ARG A 91 21.07 -0.58 32.98
N SER A 92 19.87 -1.09 32.74
CA SER A 92 18.65 -0.29 32.69
C SER A 92 18.33 0.38 34.03
N THR A 93 18.38 -0.39 35.13
CA THR A 93 18.17 0.15 36.49
C THR A 93 19.21 1.21 36.85
N ALA A 94 20.46 1.04 36.40
CA ALA A 94 21.57 1.96 36.62
C ALA A 94 21.59 3.20 35.69
N ASN A 95 20.61 3.38 34.79
CA ASN A 95 20.62 4.41 33.75
C ASN A 95 21.93 4.44 32.94
N TYR A 96 22.43 3.25 32.56
CA TYR A 96 23.70 3.09 31.87
C TYR A 96 23.74 3.94 30.58
N LYS A 97 24.80 4.74 30.41
CA LYS A 97 24.94 5.72 29.31
C LYS A 97 23.77 6.73 29.20
N GLY A 98 23.07 7.00 30.30
CA GLY A 98 21.93 7.92 30.33
C GLY A 98 20.58 7.29 29.94
N TYR A 99 20.52 5.96 29.77
CA TYR A 99 19.33 5.27 29.27
C TYR A 99 18.88 4.12 30.18
N SER A 100 17.56 3.99 30.37
CA SER A 100 16.92 3.01 31.26
C SER A 100 16.17 1.88 30.54
N ASP A 101 16.32 1.77 29.21
CA ASP A 101 15.59 0.86 28.31
C ASP A 101 16.51 -0.17 27.60
N TRP A 102 17.66 -0.45 28.18
CA TRP A 102 18.57 -1.49 27.70
C TRP A 102 18.00 -2.90 27.88
N ARG A 103 18.12 -3.70 26.82
CA ARG A 103 17.64 -5.08 26.74
C ARG A 103 18.61 -5.92 25.91
N LEU A 104 18.52 -7.25 26.02
CA LEU A 104 19.08 -8.10 24.99
C LEU A 104 18.31 -7.90 23.68
N PRO A 105 19.00 -7.84 22.53
CA PRO A 105 18.35 -7.81 21.22
C PRO A 105 17.61 -9.11 20.95
N SER A 106 16.50 -9.06 20.22
CA SER A 106 15.90 -10.26 19.64
C SER A 106 16.85 -10.88 18.61
N PHE A 107 16.59 -12.14 18.26
CA PHE A 107 17.32 -12.84 17.20
C PHE A 107 17.31 -12.06 15.86
N VAL A 108 16.20 -11.38 15.55
CA VAL A 108 16.05 -10.64 14.29
C VAL A 108 16.87 -9.36 14.31
N GLU A 109 16.88 -8.65 15.44
CA GLU A 109 17.65 -7.43 15.67
C GLU A 109 19.15 -7.70 15.64
N LEU A 110 19.64 -8.67 16.43
CA LEU A 110 21.08 -8.97 16.49
C LEU A 110 21.67 -9.40 15.13
N ARG A 111 20.81 -9.92 14.24
CA ARG A 111 21.19 -10.32 12.88
C ARG A 111 21.29 -9.14 11.90
N THR A 112 20.72 -7.96 12.16
CA THR A 112 20.90 -6.79 11.25
C THR A 112 22.33 -6.27 11.26
N LEU A 113 23.08 -6.52 12.35
CA LEU A 113 24.49 -6.18 12.46
C LEU A 113 25.41 -7.05 11.61
N VAL A 114 24.93 -8.18 11.06
CA VAL A 114 25.76 -9.10 10.28
C VAL A 114 26.04 -8.53 8.89
N LYS A 115 27.33 -8.33 8.57
CA LYS A 115 27.80 -7.90 7.24
C LYS A 115 28.55 -9.01 6.52
N THR A 116 28.39 -9.09 5.20
CA THR A 116 29.21 -9.94 4.32
C THR A 116 30.64 -9.41 4.26
N GLY A 117 31.64 -10.25 4.56
CA GLY A 117 33.04 -9.84 4.51
C GLY A 117 33.96 -10.73 5.32
N SER A 118 35.11 -10.18 5.71
CA SER A 118 36.07 -10.80 6.64
C SER A 118 35.51 -10.94 8.05
N SER A 119 36.13 -11.84 8.84
CA SER A 119 35.84 -11.97 10.26
C SER A 119 36.46 -10.81 11.07
N PRO A 120 35.74 -10.19 12.04
CA PRO A 120 34.34 -10.43 12.39
C PRO A 120 33.37 -9.83 11.36
N THR A 121 32.32 -10.57 11.04
CA THR A 121 31.29 -10.26 10.02
C THR A 121 30.29 -9.21 10.52
N ILE A 122 30.78 -8.03 10.87
CA ILE A 122 30.06 -6.88 11.42
C ILE A 122 30.68 -5.59 10.84
N ASP A 123 30.03 -4.45 10.98
CA ASP A 123 30.71 -3.17 10.76
C ASP A 123 31.72 -2.90 11.89
N THR A 124 33.01 -3.10 11.62
CA THR A 124 34.09 -2.87 12.60
C THR A 124 34.44 -1.41 12.81
N THR A 125 33.92 -0.48 11.99
CA THR A 125 34.05 0.97 12.20
C THR A 125 33.03 1.42 13.25
N ALA A 126 31.78 0.99 13.09
CA ALA A 126 30.71 1.27 14.04
C ALA A 126 30.87 0.44 15.35
N PHE A 127 31.29 -0.82 15.25
CA PHE A 127 31.40 -1.76 16.37
C PHE A 127 32.85 -2.27 16.53
N PRO A 128 33.80 -1.39 16.90
CA PRO A 128 35.21 -1.72 17.01
C PRO A 128 35.48 -2.76 18.11
N ASN A 129 36.54 -3.55 17.93
CA ASN A 129 36.94 -4.64 18.82
C ASN A 129 35.81 -5.65 19.16
N THR A 130 34.85 -5.85 18.24
CA THR A 130 33.86 -6.94 18.35
C THR A 130 34.56 -8.30 18.29
N VAL A 131 34.30 -9.15 19.29
CA VAL A 131 34.86 -10.51 19.33
C VAL A 131 34.28 -11.36 18.20
N ALA A 132 35.13 -12.05 17.44
CA ALA A 132 34.72 -13.00 16.39
C ALA A 132 34.14 -14.30 17.00
N SER A 133 32.96 -14.22 17.61
CA SER A 133 32.33 -15.33 18.36
C SER A 133 30.80 -15.21 18.40
N GLY A 134 30.16 -16.09 19.17
CA GLY A 134 28.71 -16.09 19.41
C GLY A 134 28.27 -15.00 20.39
N PHE A 135 27.20 -14.29 20.05
CA PHE A 135 26.53 -13.30 20.90
C PHE A 135 25.10 -13.75 21.21
N TRP A 136 24.68 -13.59 22.47
CA TRP A 136 23.31 -13.93 22.89
C TRP A 136 22.27 -12.97 22.34
N SER A 137 21.14 -13.54 21.89
CA SER A 137 19.88 -12.80 21.75
C SER A 137 18.90 -13.16 22.89
N GLY A 138 17.94 -12.28 23.14
CA GLY A 138 16.83 -12.53 24.07
C GLY A 138 15.77 -13.52 23.55
N SER A 139 15.91 -14.03 22.32
CA SER A 139 14.93 -14.96 21.74
C SER A 139 15.23 -16.40 22.13
N SER A 140 14.31 -17.04 22.85
CA SER A 140 14.37 -18.49 23.12
C SER A 140 14.22 -19.32 21.84
N TYR A 141 14.84 -20.50 21.80
CA TYR A 141 14.77 -21.41 20.67
C TYR A 141 13.56 -22.33 20.81
N VAL A 142 12.48 -22.06 20.07
CA VAL A 142 11.18 -22.77 20.23
C VAL A 142 11.29 -24.31 20.21
N PRO A 143 12.09 -24.96 19.34
CA PRO A 143 12.24 -26.42 19.35
C PRO A 143 12.97 -27.01 20.58
N SER A 144 13.57 -26.19 21.45
CA SER A 144 14.09 -26.65 22.74
C SER A 144 14.10 -25.49 23.76
N PRO A 145 13.15 -25.42 24.71
CA PRO A 145 13.05 -24.31 25.67
C PRO A 145 14.29 -24.07 26.54
N ALA A 146 15.15 -25.09 26.70
CA ALA A 146 16.45 -25.01 27.36
C ALA A 146 17.52 -24.24 26.54
N ALA A 147 17.23 -23.90 25.29
CA ALA A 147 18.11 -23.19 24.39
C ALA A 147 17.59 -21.79 24.00
N ALA A 148 18.51 -20.94 23.53
CA ALA A 148 18.22 -19.63 22.97
C ALA A 148 19.01 -19.42 21.67
N TRP A 149 18.60 -18.42 20.88
CA TRP A 149 19.29 -18.04 19.66
C TRP A 149 20.52 -17.20 19.95
N ALA A 150 21.60 -17.50 19.26
CA ALA A 150 22.83 -16.71 19.20
C ALA A 150 23.21 -16.40 17.74
N VAL A 151 23.96 -15.32 17.56
CA VAL A 151 24.51 -14.88 16.26
C VAL A 151 26.03 -14.93 16.34
N GLY A 152 26.66 -15.65 15.41
CA GLY A 152 28.09 -15.89 15.36
C GLY A 152 28.80 -14.95 14.40
N PHE A 153 29.34 -13.83 14.90
CA PHE A 153 30.08 -12.85 14.10
C PHE A 153 31.43 -13.37 13.56
N ALA A 154 31.81 -14.63 13.85
CA ALA A 154 32.96 -15.23 13.17
C ALA A 154 32.73 -15.40 11.66
N TYR A 155 31.53 -15.82 11.25
CA TYR A 155 31.18 -16.16 9.85
C TYR A 155 29.72 -15.80 9.47
N GLY A 156 29.07 -14.91 10.21
CA GLY A 156 27.69 -14.47 9.97
C GLY A 156 26.61 -15.54 10.20
N PHE A 157 26.94 -16.63 10.90
CA PHE A 157 26.02 -17.75 11.11
C PHE A 157 25.07 -17.53 12.30
N THR A 158 24.00 -18.32 12.35
CA THR A 158 22.99 -18.28 13.42
C THR A 158 22.82 -19.66 14.03
N ASN A 159 22.90 -19.79 15.36
CA ASN A 159 22.79 -21.08 16.03
C ASN A 159 21.89 -21.03 17.27
N ALA A 160 21.33 -22.18 17.64
CA ALA A 160 20.74 -22.37 18.95
C ALA A 160 21.83 -22.88 19.92
N GLY A 161 21.96 -22.26 21.09
CA GLY A 161 22.85 -22.70 22.16
C GLY A 161 22.06 -23.01 23.43
N ASN A 162 22.53 -23.95 24.24
CA ASN A 162 21.95 -24.19 25.57
C ASN A 162 22.12 -22.92 26.43
N LYS A 163 21.08 -22.53 27.18
CA LYS A 163 21.08 -21.32 28.03
C LYS A 163 22.14 -21.34 29.13
N THR A 164 22.71 -22.51 29.44
CA THR A 164 23.85 -22.67 30.36
C THR A 164 25.22 -22.33 29.72
N PHE A 165 25.32 -22.20 28.40
CA PHE A 165 26.56 -21.83 27.71
C PHE A 165 26.83 -20.33 27.81
N ASN A 166 28.12 -19.97 27.79
CA ASN A 166 28.54 -18.57 27.83
C ASN A 166 28.74 -18.01 26.42
N TYR A 167 28.01 -16.96 26.06
CA TYR A 167 28.20 -16.17 24.85
C TYR A 167 28.35 -14.69 25.21
N TYR A 168 28.90 -13.91 24.28
CA TYR A 168 29.09 -12.46 24.47
C TYR A 168 27.77 -11.70 24.40
N VAL A 169 27.78 -10.47 24.89
CA VAL A 169 26.59 -9.62 24.94
C VAL A 169 26.88 -8.28 24.29
N ARG A 170 25.95 -7.83 23.45
CA ARG A 170 25.81 -6.46 22.96
C ARG A 170 24.36 -6.07 23.23
N LEU A 171 24.14 -5.00 23.99
CA LEU A 171 22.78 -4.57 24.35
C LEU A 171 22.24 -3.63 23.28
N VAL A 172 20.91 -3.58 23.21
CA VAL A 172 20.15 -2.66 22.37
C VAL A 172 19.11 -1.94 23.21
N ARG A 173 18.65 -0.80 22.72
CA ARG A 173 17.61 0.04 23.32
C ARG A 173 16.77 0.72 22.23
N GLY A 174 15.69 1.38 22.62
CA GLY A 174 14.64 1.81 21.70
C GLY A 174 13.64 0.69 21.37
N GLY A 175 12.57 1.08 20.66
CA GLY A 175 11.45 0.20 20.30
C GLY A 175 11.90 -1.05 19.52
N GLN A 176 11.24 -2.18 19.76
CA GLN A 176 11.69 -3.46 19.21
C GLN A 176 11.55 -3.51 17.69
N TYR A 177 12.66 -3.72 16.98
CA TYR A 177 12.65 -3.96 15.54
C TYR A 177 12.26 -5.42 15.29
N PHE A 178 10.96 -5.65 15.28
CA PHE A 178 10.36 -6.87 14.73
C PHE A 178 10.50 -6.81 13.21
N GLY A 179 11.24 -7.74 12.61
CA GLY A 179 11.46 -7.76 11.15
C GLY A 179 10.13 -7.78 10.38
N SER A 180 9.90 -6.70 9.61
CA SER A 180 8.74 -6.44 8.77
C SER A 180 7.40 -6.94 9.33
N PHE A 181 6.88 -6.28 10.37
CA PHE A 181 5.44 -6.24 10.61
C PHE A 181 4.79 -5.43 9.49
N ALA A 182 4.58 -6.06 8.34
CA ALA A 182 4.13 -5.41 7.12
C ALA A 182 2.64 -5.68 6.86
N LEU A 183 1.92 -4.61 6.51
CA LEU A 183 0.83 -4.74 5.56
C LEU A 183 1.45 -5.20 4.24
N LEU A 184 0.97 -6.33 3.71
CA LEU A 184 1.46 -6.86 2.44
C LEU A 184 1.16 -5.86 1.30
N PRO A 185 1.83 -5.96 0.13
CA PRO A 185 1.33 -5.32 -1.08
C PRO A 185 -0.12 -5.81 -1.34
N GLY A 186 -1.10 -4.89 -1.30
CA GLY A 186 -2.52 -5.26 -1.27
C GLY A 186 -3.10 -5.58 0.12
N GLY A 187 -2.46 -5.11 1.21
CA GLY A 187 -2.90 -5.31 2.60
C GLY A 187 -4.24 -4.64 2.96
N VAL A 188 -4.80 -3.83 2.06
CA VAL A 188 -6.21 -3.41 2.04
C VAL A 188 -6.76 -3.83 0.68
N ALA A 189 -7.79 -4.68 0.66
CA ALA A 189 -8.32 -5.31 -0.55
C ALA A 189 -9.83 -5.55 -0.48
N GLY A 190 -10.48 -5.79 -1.62
CA GLY A 190 -11.92 -6.05 -1.68
C GLY A 190 -12.78 -4.86 -1.20
N THR A 191 -12.30 -3.65 -1.42
CA THR A 191 -12.99 -2.41 -1.01
C THR A 191 -14.29 -2.23 -1.80
N THR A 192 -15.38 -1.97 -1.08
CA THR A 192 -16.72 -1.71 -1.62
C THR A 192 -17.10 -0.24 -1.44
N THR A 193 -18.39 0.07 -1.43
CA THR A 193 -18.93 1.38 -1.06
C THR A 193 -18.85 1.67 0.44
N THR A 194 -18.83 0.65 1.31
CA THR A 194 -18.93 0.84 2.78
C THR A 194 -18.03 -0.09 3.61
N THR A 195 -17.29 -0.99 2.95
CA THR A 195 -16.42 -1.98 3.59
C THR A 195 -15.07 -2.12 2.89
N THR A 196 -14.08 -2.68 3.58
CA THR A 196 -12.85 -3.21 2.97
C THR A 196 -12.27 -4.35 3.81
N THR A 197 -11.35 -5.15 3.24
CA THR A 197 -10.65 -6.22 3.94
C THR A 197 -9.21 -5.82 4.26
N LEU A 198 -8.92 -5.63 5.54
CA LEU A 198 -7.57 -5.51 6.08
C LEU A 198 -6.90 -6.89 6.14
N SER A 199 -5.64 -6.99 5.70
CA SER A 199 -4.85 -8.22 5.70
C SER A 199 -3.47 -7.99 6.34
N ALA A 200 -3.16 -8.72 7.41
CA ALA A 200 -1.94 -8.52 8.21
C ALA A 200 -1.29 -9.84 8.66
N THR A 201 0.01 -9.81 8.94
CA THR A 201 0.76 -10.91 9.58
C THR A 201 1.50 -10.40 10.80
N SER A 202 1.68 -11.23 11.83
CA SER A 202 2.51 -10.90 13.00
C SER A 202 3.62 -11.95 13.15
N PRO A 203 4.86 -11.58 13.50
CA PRO A 203 5.91 -12.56 13.80
C PRO A 203 5.66 -13.31 15.13
N VAL A 204 4.80 -12.78 16.01
CA VAL A 204 4.49 -13.31 17.36
C VAL A 204 2.99 -13.53 17.57
N ASN A 205 2.62 -14.31 18.59
CA ASN A 205 1.24 -14.40 19.05
C ASN A 205 0.85 -13.13 19.80
N GLY A 206 -0.36 -12.61 19.55
CA GLY A 206 -0.77 -11.31 20.05
C GLY A 206 -2.17 -10.91 19.64
N SER A 207 -2.47 -9.62 19.81
CA SER A 207 -3.66 -8.96 19.26
C SER A 207 -3.22 -7.85 18.31
N GLY A 208 -3.85 -7.78 17.13
CA GLY A 208 -3.75 -6.65 16.23
C GLY A 208 -4.84 -5.63 16.56
N TYR A 209 -4.56 -4.36 16.32
CA TYR A 209 -5.47 -3.23 16.51
C TYR A 209 -5.35 -2.33 15.29
N TRP A 210 -6.47 -1.98 14.67
CA TRP A 210 -6.49 -1.09 13.52
C TRP A 210 -7.44 0.08 13.74
N LEU A 211 -7.10 1.20 13.10
CA LEU A 211 -7.81 2.46 13.22
C LEU A 211 -7.78 3.17 11.88
N VAL A 212 -8.95 3.60 11.42
CA VAL A 212 -9.19 4.21 10.10
C VAL A 212 -9.69 5.64 10.32
N VAL A 213 -9.02 6.58 9.67
CA VAL A 213 -9.29 8.03 9.77
C VAL A 213 -9.46 8.63 8.38
N PRO A 214 -10.08 9.82 8.25
CA PRO A 214 -10.15 10.52 6.97
C PRO A 214 -8.76 10.70 6.34
N TYR A 215 -8.67 10.58 5.01
CA TYR A 215 -7.42 10.73 4.28
C TYR A 215 -6.73 12.07 4.57
N GLY A 216 -5.43 12.03 4.87
CA GLY A 216 -4.62 13.20 5.21
C GLY A 216 -4.80 13.71 6.65
N ALA A 217 -5.51 13.00 7.53
CA ALA A 217 -5.59 13.32 8.94
C ALA A 217 -4.21 13.21 9.64
N THR A 218 -4.05 13.93 10.76
CA THR A 218 -2.82 13.83 11.59
C THR A 218 -2.65 12.39 12.10
N PRO A 219 -1.50 11.73 11.90
CA PRO A 219 -1.34 10.31 12.26
C PRO A 219 -1.58 10.01 13.75
N PRO A 220 -2.21 8.87 14.09
CA PRO A 220 -2.45 8.45 15.46
C PRO A 220 -1.16 7.93 16.12
N THR A 221 -1.06 8.07 17.45
CA THR A 221 -0.08 7.33 18.24
C THR A 221 -0.48 5.85 18.39
N PRO A 222 0.47 4.93 18.69
CA PRO A 222 0.13 3.52 18.91
C PRO A 222 -0.93 3.30 20.02
N ALA A 223 -0.92 4.13 21.06
CA ALA A 223 -1.91 4.08 22.14
C ALA A 223 -3.32 4.45 21.66
N GLN A 224 -3.46 5.41 20.74
CA GLN A 224 -4.74 5.77 20.14
C GLN A 224 -5.27 4.67 19.21
N VAL A 225 -4.40 3.99 18.45
CA VAL A 225 -4.79 2.82 17.64
C VAL A 225 -5.27 1.66 18.51
N ILE A 226 -4.57 1.37 19.62
CA ILE A 226 -4.99 0.33 20.58
C ILE A 226 -6.31 0.68 21.27
N ALA A 227 -6.52 1.96 21.61
CA ALA A 227 -7.75 2.43 22.25
C ALA A 227 -8.96 2.49 21.28
N GLY A 228 -8.73 2.65 19.97
CA GLY A 228 -9.78 2.67 18.95
C GLY A 228 -10.65 3.93 18.94
N VAL A 229 -10.21 5.03 19.57
CA VAL A 229 -11.01 6.25 19.80
C VAL A 229 -10.50 7.48 19.04
N SER A 230 -11.43 8.40 18.74
CA SER A 230 -11.16 9.73 18.18
C SER A 230 -10.23 10.57 19.07
N TYR A 231 -9.42 11.43 18.45
CA TYR A 231 -8.34 12.17 19.14
C TYR A 231 -8.10 13.54 18.52
N GLY A 232 -7.87 14.57 19.34
CA GLY A 232 -7.74 15.95 18.87
C GLY A 232 -8.99 16.38 18.10
N SER A 233 -8.81 16.74 16.83
CA SER A 233 -9.90 17.02 15.88
C SER A 233 -10.17 15.86 14.89
N VAL A 234 -9.54 14.70 15.07
CA VAL A 234 -9.69 13.54 14.17
C VAL A 234 -10.78 12.61 14.68
N THR A 235 -11.91 12.60 13.98
CA THR A 235 -12.96 11.58 14.15
C THR A 235 -12.53 10.29 13.48
N VAL A 236 -12.55 9.18 14.23
CA VAL A 236 -12.30 7.83 13.70
C VAL A 236 -13.51 7.36 12.90
N ALA A 237 -13.26 6.84 11.69
CA ALA A 237 -14.29 6.31 10.80
C ALA A 237 -14.60 4.83 11.10
N ALA A 238 -13.57 4.04 11.41
CA ALA A 238 -13.70 2.67 11.87
C ALA A 238 -12.48 2.27 12.72
N ALA A 239 -12.66 1.37 13.68
CA ALA A 239 -11.58 0.75 14.43
C ALA A 239 -11.93 -0.69 14.78
N GLY A 240 -10.94 -1.49 15.18
CA GLY A 240 -11.17 -2.86 15.61
C GLY A 240 -9.92 -3.57 16.12
N THR A 241 -10.11 -4.79 16.61
CA THR A 241 -9.05 -5.64 17.14
C THR A 241 -9.29 -7.10 16.78
N GLY A 242 -8.23 -7.91 16.72
CA GLY A 242 -8.32 -9.32 16.37
C GLY A 242 -7.07 -10.13 16.71
N ALA A 243 -7.26 -11.43 16.96
CA ALA A 243 -6.20 -12.33 17.40
C ALA A 243 -5.17 -12.61 16.28
N MET A 244 -3.91 -12.25 16.54
CA MET A 244 -2.78 -12.49 15.66
C MET A 244 -2.06 -13.78 16.08
N THR A 245 -1.82 -14.67 15.13
CA THR A 245 -1.12 -15.94 15.34
C THR A 245 0.20 -15.89 14.58
N GLY A 246 1.31 -16.28 15.23
CA GLY A 246 2.66 -16.13 14.70
C GLY A 246 2.81 -16.66 13.27
N LYS A 247 3.31 -15.81 12.37
CA LYS A 247 3.54 -16.03 10.94
C LYS A 247 2.30 -16.46 10.13
N THR A 248 1.11 -16.32 10.69
CA THR A 248 -0.16 -16.65 10.02
C THR A 248 -0.77 -15.36 9.44
N LEU A 249 -1.24 -15.40 8.20
CA LEU A 249 -2.04 -14.32 7.62
C LEU A 249 -3.41 -14.26 8.32
N LYS A 250 -3.80 -13.05 8.73
CA LYS A 250 -5.13 -12.76 9.28
C LYS A 250 -5.81 -11.72 8.40
N THR A 251 -7.10 -11.91 8.18
CA THR A 251 -7.97 -10.98 7.47
C THR A 251 -9.03 -10.46 8.42
N PHE A 252 -9.37 -9.17 8.29
CA PHE A 252 -10.33 -8.48 9.13
C PHE A 252 -11.24 -7.61 8.26
N ALA A 253 -12.55 -7.72 8.46
CA ALA A 253 -13.51 -6.85 7.80
C ALA A 253 -13.54 -5.48 8.49
N VAL A 254 -13.26 -4.43 7.72
CA VAL A 254 -13.51 -3.03 8.11
C VAL A 254 -14.86 -2.64 7.51
N THR A 255 -15.76 -2.11 8.32
CA THR A 255 -17.15 -1.79 7.94
C THR A 255 -17.57 -0.42 8.47
N GLY A 256 -18.72 0.08 8.00
CA GLY A 256 -19.26 1.37 8.45
C GLY A 256 -18.60 2.60 7.80
N LEU A 257 -17.82 2.39 6.73
CA LEU A 257 -17.18 3.47 5.98
C LEU A 257 -18.23 4.23 5.15
N ALA A 258 -18.07 5.54 5.03
CA ALA A 258 -18.91 6.37 4.16
C ALA A 258 -18.53 6.14 2.68
N VAL A 259 -19.52 6.29 1.80
CA VAL A 259 -19.40 6.07 0.34
C VAL A 259 -18.51 7.14 -0.30
N GLY A 260 -17.73 6.77 -1.33
CA GLY A 260 -16.92 7.70 -2.12
C GLY A 260 -15.83 8.46 -1.34
N THR A 261 -15.44 7.96 -0.17
CA THR A 261 -14.60 8.69 0.80
C THR A 261 -13.20 8.10 0.87
N GLY A 262 -12.19 8.97 0.87
CA GLY A 262 -10.79 8.60 1.09
C GLY A 262 -10.45 8.45 2.57
N TYR A 263 -9.69 7.41 2.90
CA TYR A 263 -9.30 7.03 4.25
C TYR A 263 -7.82 6.63 4.33
N ASP A 264 -7.23 6.84 5.51
CA ASP A 264 -5.94 6.27 5.89
C ASP A 264 -6.12 5.21 6.99
N LEU A 265 -5.60 4.01 6.77
CA LEU A 265 -5.58 2.92 7.75
C LEU A 265 -4.24 2.84 8.48
N TYR A 266 -4.32 2.71 9.80
CA TYR A 266 -3.18 2.45 10.69
C TYR A 266 -3.36 1.14 11.47
N LEU A 267 -2.25 0.49 11.80
CA LEU A 267 -2.18 -0.82 12.45
C LEU A 267 -1.10 -0.85 13.55
N VAL A 268 -1.40 -1.53 14.66
CA VAL A 268 -0.48 -1.88 15.76
C VAL A 268 -0.73 -3.33 16.16
N ALA A 269 0.27 -4.02 16.71
CA ALA A 269 0.08 -5.32 17.37
C ALA A 269 0.70 -5.34 18.78
N THR A 270 0.09 -6.07 19.73
CA THR A 270 0.63 -6.30 21.07
C THR A 270 0.94 -7.78 21.31
N GLU A 271 2.11 -8.12 21.84
CA GLU A 271 2.46 -9.52 22.14
C GLU A 271 1.71 -10.05 23.37
N THR A 272 1.17 -11.28 23.30
CA THR A 272 0.48 -11.92 24.44
C THR A 272 1.39 -12.14 25.66
N THR A 273 2.69 -12.40 25.46
CA THR A 273 3.64 -12.76 26.52
C THR A 273 4.09 -11.57 27.37
N THR A 274 4.18 -10.39 26.77
CA THR A 274 4.83 -9.21 27.38
C THR A 274 3.95 -7.97 27.44
N GLY A 275 2.86 -7.92 26.66
CA GLY A 275 2.03 -6.73 26.51
C GLY A 275 2.67 -5.60 25.68
N TYR A 276 3.89 -5.76 25.18
CA TYR A 276 4.54 -4.72 24.37
C TYR A 276 3.83 -4.52 23.03
N ALA A 277 3.58 -3.25 22.70
CA ALA A 277 3.07 -2.82 21.41
C ALA A 277 4.19 -2.68 20.36
N SER A 278 3.85 -2.94 19.10
CA SER A 278 4.69 -2.62 17.94
C SER A 278 4.82 -1.11 17.73
N GLN A 279 5.73 -0.71 16.84
CA GLN A 279 5.63 0.59 16.18
C GLN A 279 4.30 0.69 15.40
N LEU A 280 3.90 1.92 15.12
CA LEU A 280 2.77 2.23 14.23
C LEU A 280 3.10 1.79 12.80
N VAL A 281 2.16 1.15 12.12
CA VAL A 281 2.24 0.83 10.68
C VAL A 281 1.12 1.54 9.94
N GLY A 282 1.46 2.18 8.84
CA GLY A 282 0.57 3.04 8.04
C GLY A 282 1.17 4.43 7.81
N PRO A 283 0.45 5.33 7.13
CA PRO A 283 -0.88 5.10 6.54
C PRO A 283 -0.83 4.10 5.38
N VAL A 284 -1.86 3.29 5.23
CA VAL A 284 -2.25 2.75 3.92
C VAL A 284 -3.52 3.47 3.49
N SER A 285 -3.36 4.35 2.51
CA SER A 285 -4.44 5.14 1.93
C SER A 285 -5.29 4.28 1.00
N PHE A 286 -6.61 4.41 1.11
CA PHE A 286 -7.58 3.76 0.22
C PHE A 286 -8.84 4.63 0.11
N ALA A 287 -9.72 4.33 -0.84
CA ALA A 287 -11.01 5.00 -0.96
C ALA A 287 -12.13 3.97 -1.12
N THR A 288 -13.27 4.20 -0.47
CA THR A 288 -14.51 3.52 -0.82
C THR A 288 -14.98 3.99 -2.19
N LEU A 289 -15.59 3.10 -2.97
CA LEU A 289 -16.10 3.47 -4.29
C LEU A 289 -17.32 4.39 -4.12
N ALA A 290 -17.37 5.47 -4.90
CA ALA A 290 -18.60 6.19 -5.17
C ALA A 290 -19.33 5.47 -6.32
N ILE A 291 -20.58 5.06 -6.09
CA ILE A 291 -21.45 4.65 -7.20
C ILE A 291 -21.93 5.94 -7.88
N SER A 292 -21.32 6.25 -9.02
CA SER A 292 -21.78 7.30 -9.92
C SER A 292 -22.97 6.80 -10.73
N ALA A 293 -24.05 7.58 -10.77
CA ALA A 293 -25.10 7.39 -11.77
C ALA A 293 -24.64 8.02 -13.09
N GLY A 294 -24.42 7.20 -14.12
CA GLY A 294 -24.15 7.67 -15.47
C GLY A 294 -25.40 8.25 -16.13
N SER A 295 -26.57 7.68 -15.82
CA SER A 295 -27.86 8.09 -16.37
C SER A 295 -29.00 7.83 -15.39
N ILE A 296 -30.04 8.65 -15.42
CA ILE A 296 -31.31 8.43 -14.72
C ILE A 296 -32.48 8.82 -15.63
N VAL A 297 -33.49 7.96 -15.74
CA VAL A 297 -34.72 8.22 -16.52
C VAL A 297 -35.96 7.83 -15.74
N ILE A 298 -37.02 8.62 -15.89
CA ILE A 298 -38.33 8.43 -15.25
C ILE A 298 -39.29 7.91 -16.32
N ASP A 299 -40.10 6.90 -16.00
CA ASP A 299 -41.15 6.41 -16.89
C ASP A 299 -42.23 7.50 -17.08
N PRO A 300 -42.48 7.98 -18.32
CA PRO A 300 -43.48 9.02 -18.59
C PRO A 300 -44.92 8.54 -18.38
N ALA A 301 -45.19 7.23 -18.41
CA ALA A 301 -46.50 6.65 -18.10
C ALA A 301 -46.67 6.43 -16.58
N THR A 302 -45.59 6.08 -15.88
CA THR A 302 -45.60 5.77 -14.44
C THR A 302 -44.49 6.53 -13.71
N PRO A 303 -44.66 7.83 -13.36
CA PRO A 303 -43.56 8.64 -12.80
C PRO A 303 -42.97 8.22 -11.46
N THR A 304 -43.55 7.22 -10.77
CA THR A 304 -42.94 6.56 -9.60
C THR A 304 -41.92 5.48 -9.99
N THR A 305 -41.94 5.02 -11.25
CA THR A 305 -40.97 4.09 -11.83
C THR A 305 -39.79 4.87 -12.41
N ILE A 306 -38.59 4.58 -11.90
CA ILE A 306 -37.37 5.29 -12.25
C ILE A 306 -36.26 4.27 -12.49
N TYR A 307 -35.45 4.48 -13.52
CA TYR A 307 -34.31 3.65 -13.88
C TYR A 307 -33.01 4.43 -13.73
N SER A 308 -31.97 3.79 -13.20
CA SER A 308 -30.63 4.37 -13.09
C SER A 308 -29.60 3.44 -13.72
N GLY A 309 -28.83 3.98 -14.65
CA GLY A 309 -27.64 3.35 -15.22
C GLY A 309 -26.41 3.81 -14.45
N LEU A 310 -25.62 2.88 -13.94
CA LEU A 310 -24.51 3.14 -13.01
C LEU A 310 -23.16 2.94 -13.71
N ASP A 311 -22.17 3.74 -13.33
CA ASP A 311 -20.85 3.78 -13.98
C ASP A 311 -19.97 2.54 -13.64
N SER A 312 -20.42 1.69 -12.72
CA SER A 312 -19.69 0.49 -12.26
C SER A 312 -20.57 -0.64 -11.70
N ALA A 313 -21.89 -0.63 -11.93
CA ALA A 313 -22.82 -1.54 -11.26
C ALA A 313 -24.05 -1.96 -12.10
N GLY A 314 -24.14 -1.56 -13.37
CA GLY A 314 -25.22 -1.94 -14.27
C GLY A 314 -26.47 -1.09 -14.09
N ILE A 315 -27.63 -1.71 -14.24
CA ILE A 315 -28.94 -1.06 -14.31
C ILE A 315 -29.78 -1.44 -13.10
N TYR A 316 -30.35 -0.42 -12.45
CA TYR A 316 -31.25 -0.54 -11.31
C TYR A 316 -32.59 0.15 -11.61
N LYS A 317 -33.66 -0.40 -11.01
CA LYS A 317 -35.04 0.07 -11.12
C LYS A 317 -35.60 0.36 -9.73
N SER A 318 -36.30 1.48 -9.60
CA SER A 318 -37.22 1.78 -8.51
C SER A 318 -38.65 1.82 -9.06
N THR A 319 -39.65 1.50 -8.24
CA THR A 319 -41.08 1.66 -8.52
C THR A 319 -41.79 2.58 -7.51
N ASP A 320 -41.03 3.12 -6.55
CA ASP A 320 -41.50 3.90 -5.40
C ASP A 320 -40.84 5.30 -5.33
N SER A 321 -40.58 5.89 -6.49
CA SER A 321 -39.98 7.24 -6.67
C SER A 321 -38.54 7.36 -6.16
N GLY A 322 -37.78 6.27 -6.18
CA GLY A 322 -36.37 6.21 -5.79
C GLY A 322 -36.12 5.89 -4.31
N ALA A 323 -37.14 5.49 -3.55
CA ALA A 323 -36.98 5.14 -2.13
C ALA A 323 -36.33 3.76 -1.93
N ASN A 324 -36.64 2.78 -2.78
CA ASN A 324 -35.97 1.49 -2.88
C ASN A 324 -35.55 1.20 -4.33
N TRP A 325 -34.42 0.49 -4.49
CA TRP A 325 -33.85 0.15 -5.79
C TRP A 325 -33.51 -1.34 -5.86
N THR A 326 -33.92 -1.98 -6.94
CA THR A 326 -33.63 -3.38 -7.27
C THR A 326 -32.79 -3.42 -8.53
N GLY A 327 -31.72 -4.21 -8.55
CA GLY A 327 -30.92 -4.43 -9.76
C GLY A 327 -31.68 -5.32 -10.75
N ALA A 328 -31.57 -5.04 -12.04
CA ALA A 328 -32.17 -5.87 -13.09
C ALA A 328 -31.65 -7.31 -13.03
N SER A 329 -32.55 -8.29 -13.21
CA SER A 329 -32.32 -9.74 -13.13
C SER A 329 -31.30 -10.26 -14.16
N THR A 330 -31.21 -9.63 -15.34
CA THR A 330 -30.01 -9.72 -16.19
C THR A 330 -29.44 -8.32 -16.46
N GLN A 331 -28.16 -8.28 -16.84
CA GLN A 331 -27.38 -7.04 -16.90
C GLN A 331 -26.58 -6.97 -18.21
N PRO A 332 -26.30 -5.76 -18.74
CA PRO A 332 -25.35 -5.59 -19.82
C PRO A 332 -23.98 -6.20 -19.50
N THR A 333 -23.30 -6.77 -20.49
CA THR A 333 -22.04 -7.51 -20.28
C THR A 333 -20.90 -6.63 -19.73
N ASN A 334 -20.96 -5.32 -19.98
CA ASN A 334 -20.21 -4.33 -19.21
C ASN A 334 -21.17 -3.51 -18.33
N LEU A 335 -20.97 -3.60 -17.01
CA LEU A 335 -21.74 -2.90 -15.97
C LEU A 335 -21.52 -1.37 -15.93
N ARG A 336 -20.76 -0.81 -16.89
CA ARG A 336 -20.54 0.64 -17.04
C ARG A 336 -21.54 1.23 -18.03
N VAL A 337 -22.72 1.58 -17.53
CA VAL A 337 -23.83 2.15 -18.29
C VAL A 337 -23.61 3.66 -18.46
N LYS A 338 -23.82 4.17 -19.68
CA LYS A 338 -23.58 5.58 -20.03
C LYS A 338 -24.86 6.39 -20.23
N GLU A 339 -25.81 5.89 -21.00
CA GLU A 339 -27.12 6.53 -21.13
C GLU A 339 -28.22 5.46 -21.17
N LEU A 340 -29.37 5.79 -20.59
CA LEU A 340 -30.61 5.02 -20.68
C LEU A 340 -31.65 5.85 -21.42
N VAL A 341 -32.41 5.23 -22.32
CA VAL A 341 -33.60 5.84 -22.93
C VAL A 341 -34.77 4.87 -22.95
N ILE A 342 -35.99 5.40 -22.84
CA ILE A 342 -37.26 4.65 -22.88
C ILE A 342 -37.92 4.93 -24.24
N LEU A 343 -38.51 3.91 -24.88
CA LEU A 343 -39.20 4.07 -26.16
C LEU A 343 -40.46 4.95 -25.98
N PRO A 344 -40.60 6.09 -26.69
CA PRO A 344 -41.78 6.94 -26.53
C PRO A 344 -43.06 6.20 -26.95
N GLY A 345 -43.98 6.03 -25.98
CA GLY A 345 -45.23 5.30 -26.17
C GLY A 345 -45.20 3.83 -25.72
N ASP A 346 -44.04 3.29 -25.34
CA ASP A 346 -43.90 1.94 -24.79
C ASP A 346 -42.89 1.91 -23.64
N SER A 347 -43.40 2.03 -22.41
CA SER A 347 -42.61 1.99 -21.18
C SER A 347 -42.00 0.61 -20.87
N THR A 348 -42.34 -0.46 -21.61
CA THR A 348 -41.69 -1.76 -21.43
C THR A 348 -40.40 -1.88 -22.24
N LYS A 349 -40.21 -1.04 -23.25
CA LYS A 349 -39.06 -1.07 -24.17
C LYS A 349 -38.04 0.02 -23.82
N LEU A 350 -36.82 -0.39 -23.45
CA LEU A 350 -35.72 0.50 -23.08
C LEU A 350 -34.43 0.15 -23.84
N TYR A 351 -33.50 1.10 -23.89
CA TYR A 351 -32.16 0.94 -24.44
C TYR A 351 -31.11 1.50 -23.49
N ALA A 352 -29.94 0.86 -23.46
CA ALA A 352 -28.81 1.21 -22.62
C ALA A 352 -27.50 1.25 -23.43
N ALA A 353 -26.81 2.39 -23.40
CA ALA A 353 -25.45 2.51 -23.93
C ALA A 353 -24.43 2.05 -22.89
N THR A 354 -23.38 1.37 -23.35
CA THR A 354 -22.31 0.85 -22.48
C THR A 354 -20.92 1.24 -22.96
N TYR A 355 -20.00 1.34 -22.01
CA TYR A 355 -18.58 1.60 -22.31
C TYR A 355 -17.91 0.36 -22.93
N GLY A 356 -17.83 0.32 -24.27
CA GLY A 356 -17.07 -0.71 -25.00
C GLY A 356 -17.80 -2.05 -25.16
N SER A 357 -19.13 -2.09 -25.03
CA SER A 357 -19.94 -3.28 -25.32
C SER A 357 -21.21 -2.98 -26.13
N GLY A 358 -21.30 -1.77 -26.70
CA GLY A 358 -22.38 -1.37 -27.59
C GLY A 358 -23.64 -1.02 -26.83
N ILE A 359 -24.78 -1.29 -27.46
CA ILE A 359 -26.11 -1.02 -26.94
C ILE A 359 -26.79 -2.33 -26.54
N PHE A 360 -27.52 -2.26 -25.43
CA PHE A 360 -28.40 -3.32 -24.92
C PHE A 360 -29.85 -2.82 -24.96
N THR A 361 -30.81 -3.74 -25.04
CA THR A 361 -32.24 -3.44 -24.99
C THR A 361 -32.94 -4.32 -23.95
N SER A 362 -33.96 -3.74 -23.30
CA SER A 362 -34.92 -4.45 -22.47
C SER A 362 -36.29 -4.34 -23.11
N SER A 363 -37.10 -5.40 -23.03
CA SER A 363 -38.49 -5.41 -23.51
C SER A 363 -39.49 -5.82 -22.42
N ASP A 364 -39.08 -5.80 -21.15
CA ASP A 364 -39.87 -6.22 -19.98
C ASP A 364 -39.96 -5.12 -18.89
N SER A 365 -39.75 -3.86 -19.28
CA SER A 365 -39.64 -2.71 -18.38
C SER A 365 -38.37 -2.78 -17.50
N GLY A 366 -37.24 -3.17 -18.08
CA GLY A 366 -35.90 -3.00 -17.49
C GLY A 366 -35.46 -4.07 -16.49
N ASP A 367 -36.09 -5.25 -16.46
CA ASP A 367 -35.69 -6.37 -15.59
C ASP A 367 -34.70 -7.33 -16.29
N THR A 368 -34.84 -7.54 -17.59
CA THR A 368 -33.83 -8.24 -18.40
C THR A 368 -33.31 -7.38 -19.55
N TRP A 369 -32.04 -7.58 -19.88
CA TRP A 369 -31.27 -6.78 -20.83
C TRP A 369 -30.47 -7.68 -21.77
N ASP A 370 -30.85 -7.68 -23.05
CA ASP A 370 -30.18 -8.41 -24.13
C ASP A 370 -29.28 -7.49 -24.95
N ALA A 371 -28.21 -8.03 -25.52
CA ALA A 371 -27.33 -7.29 -26.42
C ALA A 371 -28.01 -7.04 -27.77
N CYS A 372 -28.01 -5.79 -28.24
CA CYS A 372 -28.40 -5.49 -29.62
C CYS A 372 -27.42 -6.17 -30.62
N ALA A 373 -27.85 -6.36 -31.87
CA ALA A 373 -26.93 -6.87 -32.89
C ALA A 373 -25.78 -5.88 -33.19
N ASN A 374 -25.98 -4.57 -32.96
CA ASN A 374 -24.96 -3.52 -33.11
C ASN A 374 -24.28 -3.51 -34.50
N THR A 375 -24.97 -4.00 -35.55
CA THR A 375 -24.37 -4.18 -36.88
C THR A 375 -23.98 -2.83 -37.48
N ASN A 376 -22.74 -2.73 -37.99
CA ASN A 376 -22.13 -1.49 -38.52
C ASN A 376 -21.91 -0.36 -37.49
N LEU A 377 -22.14 -0.58 -36.19
CA LEU A 377 -21.73 0.36 -35.15
C LEU A 377 -20.22 0.22 -34.92
N THR A 378 -19.43 1.00 -35.65
CA THR A 378 -17.96 0.78 -35.77
C THR A 378 -17.18 1.01 -34.48
N ASN A 379 -17.76 1.69 -33.49
CA ASN A 379 -17.21 1.81 -32.14
C ASN A 379 -18.27 1.46 -31.09
N LEU A 380 -17.99 0.43 -30.29
CA LEU A 380 -18.86 -0.07 -29.22
C LEU A 380 -18.73 0.73 -27.91
N ASN A 381 -17.90 1.77 -27.86
CA ASN A 381 -17.90 2.75 -26.77
C ASN A 381 -18.96 3.83 -27.05
N VAL A 382 -20.19 3.53 -26.64
CA VAL A 382 -21.35 4.40 -26.82
C VAL A 382 -21.47 5.30 -25.58
N VAL A 383 -21.35 6.60 -25.79
CA VAL A 383 -21.31 7.61 -24.73
C VAL A 383 -22.63 8.34 -24.54
N SER A 384 -23.54 8.27 -25.51
CA SER A 384 -24.88 8.88 -25.45
C SER A 384 -25.89 8.17 -26.35
N LEU A 385 -27.18 8.20 -25.98
CA LEU A 385 -28.33 7.77 -26.76
C LEU A 385 -29.41 8.86 -26.81
N ALA A 386 -30.03 9.02 -27.97
CA ALA A 386 -31.29 9.75 -28.10
C ALA A 386 -32.29 8.93 -28.91
N ILE A 387 -33.58 9.00 -28.57
CA ILE A 387 -34.65 8.32 -29.30
C ILE A 387 -35.76 9.31 -29.64
N ASP A 388 -36.23 9.30 -30.88
CA ASP A 388 -37.33 10.17 -31.31
C ASP A 388 -38.71 9.50 -31.15
N ALA A 389 -39.77 10.30 -31.35
CA ALA A 389 -41.16 9.84 -31.21
C ALA A 389 -41.62 8.82 -32.28
N THR A 390 -40.73 8.42 -33.22
CA THR A 390 -40.97 7.32 -34.18
C THR A 390 -40.21 6.04 -33.79
N GLY A 391 -39.44 6.06 -32.70
CA GLY A 391 -38.62 4.94 -32.26
C GLY A 391 -37.25 4.85 -32.96
N LYS A 392 -36.87 5.84 -33.76
CA LYS A 392 -35.52 5.93 -34.34
C LYS A 392 -34.52 6.26 -33.24
N LEU A 393 -33.50 5.41 -33.10
CA LEU A 393 -32.47 5.51 -32.07
C LEU A 393 -31.19 6.09 -32.68
N TYR A 394 -30.58 7.04 -31.98
CA TYR A 394 -29.34 7.71 -32.32
C TYR A 394 -28.30 7.38 -31.25
N ALA A 395 -27.05 7.11 -31.67
CA ALA A 395 -25.95 6.73 -30.79
C ALA A 395 -24.76 7.65 -30.99
N GLY A 396 -24.34 8.34 -29.92
CA GLY A 396 -23.08 9.06 -29.87
C GLY A 396 -21.96 8.13 -29.44
N THR A 397 -20.90 8.04 -30.25
CA THR A 397 -19.72 7.19 -29.99
C THR A 397 -18.43 8.00 -30.15
N GLU A 398 -17.30 7.46 -29.70
CA GLU A 398 -15.98 8.07 -29.99
C GLU A 398 -15.55 7.96 -31.47
N ALA A 399 -16.37 7.34 -32.34
CA ALA A 399 -16.25 7.38 -33.80
C ALA A 399 -17.33 8.26 -34.46
N GLY A 400 -18.00 9.12 -33.68
CA GLY A 400 -19.06 10.00 -34.14
C GLY A 400 -20.47 9.44 -33.93
N VAL A 401 -21.44 9.98 -34.69
CA VAL A 401 -22.87 9.74 -34.50
C VAL A 401 -23.39 8.71 -35.49
N PHE A 402 -24.16 7.74 -34.98
CA PHE A 402 -24.84 6.72 -35.76
C PHE A 402 -26.36 6.74 -35.51
N VAL A 403 -27.13 6.18 -36.45
CA VAL A 403 -28.59 6.05 -36.36
C VAL A 403 -29.06 4.63 -36.71
N SER A 404 -30.06 4.11 -36.00
CA SER A 404 -30.78 2.87 -36.27
C SER A 404 -32.28 3.14 -36.39
N THR A 405 -32.95 2.40 -37.27
CA THR A 405 -34.41 2.46 -37.50
C THR A 405 -35.06 1.08 -37.38
N ASP A 406 -34.38 0.13 -36.76
CA ASP A 406 -34.67 -1.31 -36.81
C ASP A 406 -34.34 -2.01 -35.48
N ASP A 407 -34.77 -1.39 -34.36
CA ASP A 407 -34.57 -1.90 -32.99
C ASP A 407 -33.10 -2.25 -32.70
N CYS A 408 -32.22 -1.24 -32.82
CA CYS A 408 -30.77 -1.30 -32.61
C CYS A 408 -30.00 -2.38 -33.42
N ALA A 409 -30.63 -3.01 -34.42
CA ALA A 409 -30.04 -4.12 -35.16
C ALA A 409 -28.98 -3.68 -36.18
N ASN A 410 -29.23 -2.63 -36.96
CA ASN A 410 -28.27 -2.06 -37.92
C ASN A 410 -28.12 -0.54 -37.73
N TRP A 411 -26.89 -0.07 -37.97
CA TRP A 411 -26.50 1.31 -37.77
C TRP A 411 -26.01 1.95 -39.07
N GLN A 412 -26.30 3.24 -39.23
CA GLN A 412 -25.84 4.07 -40.34
C GLN A 412 -25.12 5.30 -39.78
N GLU A 413 -23.96 5.63 -40.34
CA GLU A 413 -23.16 6.78 -39.92
C GLU A 413 -23.84 8.11 -40.32
N MET A 414 -23.85 9.08 -39.41
CA MET A 414 -24.52 10.39 -39.57
C MET A 414 -23.57 11.58 -39.29
N ASN A 415 -22.28 11.40 -39.56
CA ASN A 415 -21.21 12.39 -39.30
C ASN A 415 -21.20 13.62 -40.23
N ASN A 416 -22.20 13.80 -41.11
CA ASN A 416 -22.23 14.87 -42.10
C ASN A 416 -22.22 16.27 -41.46
N GLY A 417 -21.08 16.97 -41.54
CA GLY A 417 -20.89 18.32 -41.00
C GLY A 417 -20.33 18.37 -39.57
N LEU A 418 -20.07 17.21 -38.96
CA LEU A 418 -19.29 17.13 -37.73
C LEU A 418 -17.79 17.11 -38.06
N PRO A 419 -16.92 17.79 -37.28
CA PRO A 419 -15.48 17.62 -37.38
C PRO A 419 -15.04 16.30 -36.72
N ASN A 420 -13.97 15.70 -37.25
CA ASN A 420 -13.25 14.57 -36.64
C ASN A 420 -12.36 15.03 -35.47
#